data_AF-A0A7S4CMF6-F1
#
_entry.id   AF-A0A7S4CMF6-F1
#
_cell.length_a   1.000
_cell.length_b   1.000
_cell.length_c   1.000
_cell.angle_alpha   90.00
_cell.angle_beta   90.00
_cell.angle_gamma   90.00
#
_symmetry.space_group_name_H-M   'P 1'
#
loop_
_entity.id
_entity.type
_entity.pdbx_description
1 polymer ?
#
loop_
_entity_poly.entity_id
_entity_poly.type
_entity_poly.pdbx_seq_one_letter_code
_entity_poly.pdbx_strand_id
1 'polypeptide(L)'
;AFRVNANNRECPQCGHVQVGDAAAPLMTCEGCGQLYCFTHGTAHPPTESCADFEARNAVSSATRRLLEQDTKPCPKCHALTHKFTGCNHMTCSQCGQDWCWLCGEPIDVSGLFPVHYARANIASPCAGRQFTDAADGDADNEPGVWCVCLFLLFFLPLCLLAALVFLVVSTVTLPCLVISSEYRHTWLRWETLQNIVFGICMCIGS
;
A
#
# COMPACT_ATOMS: atom_id res chain seq x y z
N ALA A 1 42.10 -36.24 -9.43
CA ALA A 1 40.68 -35.93 -9.73
C ALA A 1 39.83 -37.08 -9.22
N PHE A 2 39.06 -36.89 -8.15
CA PHE A 2 38.19 -37.91 -7.58
C PHE A 2 36.99 -38.06 -8.52
N ARG A 3 36.94 -39.12 -9.33
CA ARG A 3 35.78 -39.41 -10.19
C ARG A 3 34.70 -40.02 -9.31
N VAL A 4 33.74 -39.20 -8.88
CA VAL A 4 32.52 -39.71 -8.24
C VAL A 4 31.77 -40.52 -9.29
N ASN A 5 31.69 -41.83 -9.10
CA ASN A 5 30.90 -42.68 -9.97
C ASN A 5 29.42 -42.36 -9.73
N ALA A 6 28.69 -41.96 -10.78
CA ALA A 6 27.29 -41.52 -10.70
C ALA A 6 26.35 -42.60 -10.11
N ASN A 7 26.79 -43.85 -10.15
CA ASN A 7 26.05 -45.02 -9.74
C ASN A 7 26.35 -45.48 -8.30
N ASN A 8 27.26 -44.82 -7.59
CA ASN A 8 27.50 -45.15 -6.18
C ASN A 8 26.28 -44.77 -5.34
N ARG A 9 25.80 -45.70 -4.50
CA ARG A 9 24.72 -45.50 -3.54
C ARG A 9 25.12 -46.05 -2.19
N GLU A 10 24.72 -45.34 -1.14
CA GLU A 10 24.91 -45.75 0.25
C GLU A 10 23.65 -46.47 0.74
N CYS A 11 23.82 -47.60 1.41
CA CYS A 11 22.71 -48.33 2.02
C CYS A 11 22.14 -47.53 3.20
N PRO A 12 20.84 -47.19 3.21
CA PRO A 12 20.23 -46.39 4.28
C PRO A 12 20.21 -47.08 5.65
N GLN A 13 20.48 -48.39 5.70
CA GLN A 13 20.41 -49.18 6.94
C GLN A 13 21.78 -49.40 7.59
N CYS A 14 22.86 -49.54 6.81
CA CYS A 14 24.20 -49.85 7.34
C CYS A 14 25.33 -48.96 6.82
N GLY A 15 25.05 -48.01 5.91
CA GLY A 15 26.05 -47.12 5.35
C GLY A 15 27.00 -47.77 4.34
N HIS A 16 26.78 -49.04 3.97
CA HIS A 16 27.61 -49.71 2.96
C HIS A 16 27.43 -49.06 1.58
N VAL A 17 28.53 -48.66 0.95
CA VAL A 17 28.53 -48.03 -0.37
C VAL A 17 28.77 -49.07 -1.45
N GLN A 18 27.84 -49.15 -2.40
CA GLN A 18 27.88 -50.09 -3.51
C GLN A 18 27.42 -49.43 -4.81
N VAL A 19 27.73 -50.04 -5.95
CA VAL A 19 27.35 -49.54 -7.28
C VAL A 19 25.99 -50.10 -7.66
N GLY A 20 25.07 -49.25 -8.11
CA GLY A 20 23.76 -49.65 -8.63
C GLY A 20 23.52 -49.26 -10.08
N ASP A 21 22.31 -49.53 -10.55
CA ASP A 21 21.87 -49.18 -11.90
C ASP A 21 20.53 -48.42 -11.84
N ALA A 22 20.48 -47.26 -12.49
CA ALA A 22 19.26 -46.47 -12.60
C ALA A 22 18.20 -47.16 -13.46
N ALA A 23 18.61 -48.01 -14.42
CA ALA A 23 17.69 -48.77 -15.26
C ALA A 23 17.03 -49.94 -14.51
N ALA A 24 17.68 -50.44 -13.46
CA ALA A 24 17.19 -51.51 -12.59
C ALA A 24 17.19 -51.03 -11.13
N PRO A 25 16.19 -50.25 -10.71
CA PRO A 25 16.24 -49.49 -9.46
C PRO A 25 16.12 -50.35 -8.19
N LEU A 26 15.80 -51.64 -8.26
CA LEU A 26 15.77 -52.49 -7.08
C LEU A 26 17.19 -52.94 -6.71
N MET A 27 17.65 -52.54 -5.53
CA MET A 27 18.99 -52.81 -5.01
C MET A 27 18.93 -53.74 -3.80
N THR A 28 19.92 -54.62 -3.68
CA THR A 28 20.16 -55.45 -2.49
C THR A 28 21.50 -55.06 -1.89
N CYS A 29 21.55 -54.73 -0.60
CA CYS A 29 22.80 -54.38 0.07
C CYS A 29 23.72 -55.60 0.25
N GLU A 30 24.97 -55.53 -0.20
CA GLU A 30 25.98 -56.58 -0.02
C GLU A 30 26.45 -56.70 1.44
N GLY A 31 26.38 -55.62 2.22
CA GLY A 31 26.81 -55.60 3.63
C GLY A 31 25.76 -56.13 4.63
N CYS A 32 24.47 -55.91 4.38
CA CYS A 32 23.40 -56.28 5.33
C CYS A 32 22.20 -57.00 4.72
N GLY A 33 22.16 -57.19 3.39
CA GLY A 33 21.06 -57.87 2.69
C GLY A 33 19.77 -57.06 2.53
N GLN A 34 19.71 -55.81 3.01
CA GLN A 34 18.52 -54.98 2.91
C GLN A 34 18.17 -54.66 1.45
N LEU A 35 16.89 -54.80 1.09
CA LEU A 35 16.34 -54.36 -0.19
C LEU A 35 15.95 -52.88 -0.11
N TYR A 36 16.35 -52.11 -1.12
CA TYR A 36 16.03 -50.69 -1.23
C TYR A 36 16.00 -50.24 -2.69
N CYS A 37 15.36 -49.11 -2.97
CA CYS A 37 15.31 -48.49 -4.28
C CYS A 37 16.54 -47.60 -4.51
N PHE A 38 17.11 -47.64 -5.73
CA PHE A 38 18.22 -46.82 -6.19
C PHE A 38 17.90 -45.32 -6.18
N THR A 39 16.65 -44.97 -6.50
CA THR A 39 16.17 -43.58 -6.63
C THR A 39 15.56 -43.08 -5.32
N HIS A 40 14.77 -43.92 -4.65
CA HIS A 40 13.93 -43.52 -3.52
C HIS A 40 14.34 -44.12 -2.17
N GLY A 41 15.42 -44.91 -2.11
CA GLY A 41 15.82 -45.59 -0.88
C GLY A 41 14.72 -46.52 -0.37
N THR A 42 14.31 -46.36 0.88
CA THR A 42 13.27 -47.19 1.52
C THR A 42 11.88 -46.54 1.51
N ALA A 43 11.65 -45.52 0.69
CA ALA A 43 10.37 -44.79 0.67
C ALA A 43 9.18 -45.62 0.19
N HIS A 44 9.43 -46.72 -0.53
CA HIS A 44 8.41 -47.67 -0.97
C HIS A 44 8.93 -49.11 -0.91
N PRO A 45 8.03 -50.11 -0.77
CA PRO A 45 8.42 -51.51 -0.77
C PRO A 45 8.96 -51.95 -2.15
N PRO A 46 9.76 -53.03 -2.20
CA PRO A 46 10.35 -53.55 -3.43
C PRO A 46 9.32 -54.17 -4.39
N THR A 47 8.10 -54.43 -3.90
CA THR A 47 6.97 -54.92 -4.71
C THR A 47 6.32 -53.83 -5.55
N GLU A 48 6.61 -52.57 -5.24
CA GLU A 48 6.04 -51.41 -5.91
C GLU A 48 7.07 -50.77 -6.86
N SER A 49 6.63 -50.40 -8.06
CA SER A 49 7.49 -49.72 -9.02
C SER A 49 7.67 -48.23 -8.65
N CYS A 50 8.78 -47.63 -9.08
CA CYS A 50 9.01 -46.19 -8.88
C CYS A 50 7.89 -45.35 -9.52
N ALA A 51 7.39 -45.77 -10.68
CA ALA A 51 6.32 -45.08 -11.40
C ALA A 51 5.00 -45.07 -10.61
N ASP A 52 4.63 -46.20 -9.98
CA ASP A 52 3.42 -46.28 -9.17
C ASP A 52 3.53 -45.42 -7.91
N PHE A 53 4.69 -45.45 -7.26
CA PHE A 53 4.97 -44.62 -6.09
C PHE A 53 4.91 -43.12 -6.43
N GLU A 54 5.54 -42.71 -7.53
CA GLU A 54 5.52 -41.33 -8.02
C GLU A 54 4.12 -40.90 -8.41
N ALA A 55 3.33 -41.75 -9.08
CA ALA A 55 1.95 -41.45 -9.44
C ALA A 55 1.07 -41.25 -8.21
N ARG A 56 1.27 -42.05 -7.15
CA ARG A 56 0.50 -41.94 -5.91
C ARG A 56 0.92 -40.74 -5.05
N ASN A 57 2.20 -40.37 -5.08
CA ASN A 57 2.75 -39.19 -4.40
C ASN A 57 2.77 -37.93 -5.27
N ALA A 58 2.25 -38.00 -6.50
CA ALA A 58 2.15 -36.85 -7.37
C ALA A 58 1.26 -35.80 -6.69
N VAL A 59 1.90 -34.74 -6.19
CA VAL A 59 1.21 -33.60 -5.61
C VAL A 59 0.27 -33.04 -6.66
N SER A 60 -1.04 -33.04 -6.37
CA SER A 60 -2.03 -32.59 -7.34
C SER A 60 -1.74 -31.15 -7.78
N SER A 61 -2.03 -30.83 -9.04
CA SER A 61 -1.90 -29.46 -9.54
C SER A 61 -2.73 -28.47 -8.72
N ALA A 62 -3.82 -28.92 -8.09
CA ALA A 62 -4.62 -28.13 -7.15
C ALA A 62 -3.88 -27.87 -5.83
N THR A 63 -3.20 -28.87 -5.26
CA THR A 63 -2.34 -28.70 -4.06
C THR A 63 -1.16 -27.79 -4.35
N ARG A 64 -0.56 -27.89 -5.54
CA ARG A 64 0.52 -26.98 -5.98
C ARG A 64 0.04 -25.54 -6.10
N ARG A 65 -1.19 -25.32 -6.59
CA ARG A 65 -1.82 -23.98 -6.64
C ARG A 65 -2.18 -23.43 -5.27
N LEU A 66 -2.62 -24.27 -4.34
CA LEU A 66 -2.87 -23.87 -2.95
C LEU A 66 -1.56 -23.40 -2.28
N LEU A 67 -0.45 -24.11 -2.51
CA LEU A 67 0.88 -23.67 -2.07
C LEU A 67 1.32 -22.36 -2.72
N GLU A 68 1.00 -22.13 -4.01
CA GLU A 68 1.29 -20.87 -4.71
C GLU A 68 0.41 -19.70 -4.22
N GLN A 69 -0.81 -19.94 -3.76
CA GLN A 69 -1.69 -18.88 -3.23
C GLN A 69 -1.16 -18.29 -1.93
N ASP A 70 -0.51 -19.10 -1.10
CA ASP A 70 -0.01 -18.68 0.21
C ASP A 70 1.50 -18.37 0.22
N THR A 71 2.18 -18.45 -0.93
CA THR A 71 3.62 -18.17 -1.04
C THR A 71 3.94 -17.12 -2.10
N LYS A 72 4.85 -16.20 -1.79
CA LYS A 72 5.37 -15.20 -2.73
C LYS A 72 6.90 -15.15 -2.66
N PRO A 73 7.58 -14.88 -3.78
CA PRO A 73 9.04 -14.77 -3.80
C PRO A 73 9.50 -13.46 -3.16
N CYS A 74 10.59 -13.51 -2.39
CA CYS A 74 11.25 -12.32 -1.88
C CYS A 74 11.76 -11.44 -3.05
N PRO A 75 11.59 -10.10 -3.01
CA PRO A 75 12.06 -9.22 -4.09
C PRO A 75 13.58 -9.14 -4.23
N LYS A 76 14.34 -9.54 -3.19
CA LYS A 76 15.80 -9.48 -3.17
C LYS A 76 16.47 -10.79 -3.57
N CYS A 77 16.03 -11.92 -3.00
CA CYS A 77 16.67 -13.23 -3.20
C CYS A 77 15.77 -14.27 -3.86
N HIS A 78 14.51 -13.94 -4.18
CA HIS A 78 13.52 -14.83 -4.78
C HIS A 78 13.18 -16.09 -3.98
N ALA A 79 13.61 -16.18 -2.73
CA ALA A 79 13.20 -17.27 -1.84
C ALA A 79 11.67 -17.23 -1.63
N LEU A 80 11.02 -18.38 -1.79
CA LEU A 80 9.59 -18.51 -1.54
C LEU A 80 9.31 -18.30 -0.07
N THR A 81 8.46 -17.33 0.22
CA THR A 81 8.07 -16.96 1.59
C THR A 81 6.57 -17.16 1.75
N HIS A 82 6.16 -17.85 2.80
CA HIS A 82 4.76 -18.06 3.13
C HIS A 82 4.19 -16.89 3.92
N LYS A 83 2.94 -16.46 3.64
CA LYS A 83 2.30 -15.39 4.40
C LYS A 83 2.04 -15.85 5.84
N PHE A 84 2.48 -15.07 6.82
CA PHE A 84 1.94 -15.21 8.18
C PHE A 84 0.68 -14.33 8.27
N THR A 85 -0.41 -14.90 8.79
CA THR A 85 -1.69 -14.17 8.92
C THR A 85 -1.53 -12.94 9.82
N GLY A 86 -2.24 -11.86 9.51
CA GLY A 86 -2.32 -10.66 10.36
C GLY A 86 -1.32 -9.53 10.11
N CYS A 87 -0.23 -9.71 9.36
CA CYS A 87 0.68 -8.59 9.03
C CYS A 87 1.22 -8.68 7.59
N ASN A 88 1.12 -7.58 6.84
CA ASN A 88 1.64 -7.50 5.47
C ASN A 88 3.13 -7.12 5.41
N HIS A 89 3.72 -6.67 6.52
CA HIS A 89 5.16 -6.45 6.65
C HIS A 89 5.86 -7.79 6.87
N MET A 90 6.71 -8.20 5.92
CA MET A 90 7.39 -9.49 5.97
C MET A 90 8.89 -9.33 5.92
N THR A 91 9.59 -10.08 6.77
CA THR A 91 11.05 -10.17 6.77
C THR A 91 11.46 -11.50 6.14
N CYS A 92 12.30 -11.45 5.09
CA CYS A 92 12.79 -12.66 4.45
C CYS A 92 13.74 -13.44 5.37
N SER A 93 13.46 -14.72 5.60
CA SER A 93 14.31 -15.60 6.45
C SER A 93 15.69 -15.89 5.86
N GLN A 94 15.84 -15.80 4.53
CA GLN A 94 17.10 -16.11 3.83
C GLN A 94 18.04 -14.91 3.75
N CYS A 95 17.51 -13.73 3.44
CA CYS A 95 18.33 -12.53 3.19
C CYS A 95 18.08 -11.36 4.15
N GLY A 96 17.14 -11.50 5.08
CA GLY A 96 16.78 -10.48 6.07
C GLY A 96 16.08 -9.25 5.51
N GLN A 97 15.77 -9.20 4.21
CA GLN A 97 15.09 -8.04 3.61
C GLN A 97 13.65 -7.96 4.12
N ASP A 98 13.27 -6.79 4.63
CA ASP A 98 11.90 -6.40 4.91
C ASP A 98 11.19 -5.98 3.63
N TRP A 99 9.97 -6.45 3.40
CA TRP A 99 9.21 -6.20 2.18
C TRP A 99 7.69 -6.30 2.41
N CYS A 100 6.92 -5.73 1.48
CA CYS A 100 5.47 -5.68 1.56
C CYS A 100 4.83 -6.88 0.87
N TRP A 101 3.98 -7.64 1.56
CA TRP A 101 3.21 -8.72 0.95
C TRP A 101 2.24 -8.25 -0.13
N LEU A 102 1.70 -7.02 -0.01
CA LEU A 102 0.69 -6.50 -0.94
C LEU A 102 1.30 -6.14 -2.29
N CYS A 103 2.31 -5.28 -2.32
CA CYS A 103 2.94 -4.81 -3.56
C CYS A 103 4.20 -5.59 -3.96
N GLY A 104 4.79 -6.38 -3.07
CA GLY A 104 6.03 -7.12 -3.33
C GLY A 104 7.30 -6.28 -3.27
N GLU A 105 7.22 -5.01 -2.89
CA GLU A 105 8.38 -4.10 -2.86
C GLU A 105 9.16 -4.17 -1.55
N PRO A 106 10.49 -3.92 -1.57
CA PRO A 106 11.29 -3.80 -0.37
C PRO A 106 10.83 -2.61 0.48
N ILE A 107 10.77 -2.82 1.79
CA ILE A 107 10.45 -1.79 2.78
C ILE A 107 11.73 -1.40 3.50
N ASP A 108 11.94 -0.10 3.63
CA ASP A 108 12.99 0.44 4.48
C ASP A 108 12.46 0.60 5.91
N VAL A 109 13.06 -0.15 6.84
CA VAL A 109 12.72 -0.19 8.27
C VAL A 109 13.63 0.70 9.12
N SER A 110 14.48 1.52 8.50
CA SER A 110 15.41 2.41 9.22
C SER A 110 14.74 3.51 10.05
N GLY A 111 13.40 3.57 10.10
CA GLY A 111 12.62 4.50 10.92
C GLY A 111 11.59 3.82 11.84
N LEU A 112 11.15 4.54 12.87
CA LEU A 112 10.20 4.09 13.92
C LEU A 112 8.80 3.71 13.38
N PHE A 113 8.49 4.10 12.14
CA PHE A 113 7.33 3.64 11.37
C PHE A 113 7.74 3.45 9.91
N PRO A 114 7.48 2.28 9.28
CA PRO A 114 7.77 2.09 7.86
C PRO A 114 6.91 3.05 7.05
N VAL A 115 7.54 4.01 6.37
CA VAL A 115 6.88 5.04 5.56
C VAL A 115 5.91 4.42 4.54
N HIS A 116 6.18 3.19 4.13
CA HIS A 116 5.37 2.40 3.21
C HIS A 116 3.90 2.25 3.64
N TYR A 117 3.62 2.02 4.93
CA TYR A 117 2.24 1.84 5.44
C TYR A 117 1.66 3.09 6.12
N ALA A 118 2.44 4.17 6.22
CA ALA A 118 1.97 5.38 6.85
C ALA A 118 0.72 5.91 6.12
N ARG A 119 -0.38 6.18 6.85
CA ARG A 119 -1.60 6.75 6.25
C ARG A 119 -1.38 8.07 5.52
N ALA A 120 -0.38 8.85 5.95
CA ALA A 120 0.00 10.10 5.31
C ALA A 120 0.79 9.90 3.99
N ASN A 121 1.27 8.68 3.70
CA ASN A 121 1.99 8.39 2.47
C ASN A 121 1.01 8.09 1.33
N ILE A 122 0.38 9.15 0.81
CA ILE A 122 -0.60 9.08 -0.28
C ILE A 122 -0.02 8.48 -1.57
N ALA A 123 1.31 8.52 -1.74
CA ALA A 123 1.98 7.91 -2.89
C ALA A 123 2.06 6.38 -2.81
N SER A 124 1.94 5.80 -1.60
CA SER A 124 1.92 4.35 -1.41
C SER A 124 0.50 3.82 -1.55
N PRO A 125 0.23 2.86 -2.46
CA PRO A 125 -1.07 2.18 -2.53
C PRO A 125 -1.33 1.29 -1.30
N CYS A 126 -0.35 1.13 -0.40
CA CYS A 126 -0.44 0.32 0.80
C CYS A 126 -0.64 1.14 2.09
N ALA A 127 -0.86 2.46 1.97
CA ALA A 127 -1.10 3.34 3.11
C ALA A 127 -2.26 2.82 3.99
N GLY A 128 -2.01 2.64 5.28
CA GLY A 128 -3.00 2.13 6.24
C GLY A 128 -3.28 0.63 6.17
N ARG A 129 -2.65 -0.11 5.26
CA ARG A 129 -2.93 -1.54 4.99
C ARG A 129 -1.90 -2.50 5.60
N GLN A 130 -1.29 -2.14 6.73
CA GLN A 130 -0.29 -3.00 7.39
C GLN A 130 -0.91 -4.28 7.98
N PHE A 131 -2.12 -4.18 8.53
CA PHE A 131 -2.81 -5.25 9.27
C PHE A 131 -4.11 -5.73 8.59
N THR A 132 -4.32 -5.38 7.32
CA THR A 132 -5.51 -5.80 6.57
C THR A 132 -5.27 -7.14 5.88
N ASP A 133 -6.25 -8.04 5.90
CA ASP A 133 -6.13 -9.27 5.14
C ASP A 133 -6.48 -9.04 3.66
N ALA A 134 -5.79 -9.74 2.76
CA ALA A 134 -5.99 -9.59 1.31
C ALA A 134 -7.40 -10.04 0.84
N ALA A 135 -8.15 -10.72 1.70
CA ALA A 135 -9.53 -11.13 1.48
C ALA A 135 -10.54 -10.02 1.76
N ASP A 136 -10.13 -9.00 2.51
CA ASP A 136 -10.96 -7.83 2.80
C ASP A 136 -10.80 -6.88 1.62
N GLY A 137 -11.53 -7.21 0.55
CA GLY A 137 -11.85 -6.30 -0.54
C GLY A 137 -12.77 -5.19 -0.05
N ASP A 138 -12.42 -4.52 1.03
CA ASP A 138 -13.00 -3.25 1.37
C ASP A 138 -12.30 -2.25 0.48
N ALA A 139 -12.88 -2.08 -0.71
CA ALA A 139 -12.91 -0.79 -1.35
C ALA A 139 -13.50 0.17 -0.33
N ASP A 140 -12.64 0.70 0.53
CA ASP A 140 -12.84 1.99 1.14
C ASP A 140 -12.89 2.99 -0.01
N ASN A 141 -14.05 3.02 -0.66
CA ASN A 141 -14.68 4.22 -1.18
C ASN A 141 -14.91 5.15 0.01
N GLU A 142 -13.81 5.54 0.67
CA GLU A 142 -13.69 6.87 1.23
C GLU A 142 -14.17 7.80 0.11
N PRO A 143 -15.06 8.77 0.37
CA PRO A 143 -15.42 9.81 -0.61
C PRO A 143 -14.22 10.76 -0.87
N GLY A 144 -13.02 10.21 -0.83
CA GLY A 144 -11.74 10.80 -0.56
C GLY A 144 -11.06 11.29 -1.83
N VAL A 145 -10.39 12.41 -1.68
CA VAL A 145 -9.57 13.07 -2.70
C VAL A 145 -10.35 13.75 -3.81
N TRP A 146 -11.18 13.07 -4.62
CA TRP A 146 -11.86 13.73 -5.75
C TRP A 146 -12.86 14.81 -5.29
N CYS A 147 -13.70 14.53 -4.29
CA CYS A 147 -14.63 15.52 -3.74
C CYS A 147 -13.91 16.71 -3.11
N VAL A 148 -12.78 16.47 -2.45
CA VAL A 148 -11.96 17.52 -1.82
C VAL A 148 -11.25 18.36 -2.88
N CYS A 149 -10.67 17.74 -3.90
CA CYS A 149 -10.03 18.41 -5.01
C CYS A 149 -11.03 19.24 -5.83
N LEU A 150 -12.23 18.72 -6.13
CA LEU A 150 -13.28 19.49 -6.78
C LEU A 150 -13.74 20.67 -5.92
N PHE A 151 -13.85 20.48 -4.60
CA PHE A 151 -14.18 21.58 -3.70
C PHE A 151 -13.11 22.67 -3.71
N LEU A 152 -11.82 22.31 -3.64
CA LEU A 152 -10.71 23.26 -3.69
C LEU A 152 -10.56 23.94 -5.06
N LEU A 153 -10.83 23.23 -6.16
CA LEU A 153 -10.70 23.78 -7.51
C LEU A 153 -11.85 24.73 -7.89
N PHE A 154 -13.04 24.58 -7.31
CA PHE A 154 -14.20 25.39 -7.68
C PHE A 154 -14.63 26.37 -6.57
N PHE A 155 -14.71 25.94 -5.32
CA PHE A 155 -15.22 26.79 -4.24
C PHE A 155 -14.16 27.76 -3.70
N LEU A 156 -12.90 27.35 -3.59
CA LEU A 156 -11.83 28.25 -3.15
C LEU A 156 -11.65 29.47 -4.08
N PRO A 157 -11.55 29.32 -5.42
CA PRO A 157 -11.44 30.49 -6.30
C PRO A 157 -12.70 31.34 -6.31
N LEU A 158 -13.89 30.74 -6.18
CA LEU A 158 -15.15 31.51 -6.06
C LEU A 158 -15.16 32.36 -4.78
N CYS A 159 -14.73 31.79 -3.65
CA CYS A 159 -14.60 32.52 -2.38
C CYS A 159 -13.57 33.64 -2.46
N LEU A 160 -12.41 33.40 -3.09
CA LEU A 160 -11.39 34.43 -3.30
C LEU A 160 -11.89 35.56 -4.19
N LEU A 161 -12.64 35.25 -5.25
CA LEU A 161 -13.26 36.24 -6.13
C LEU A 161 -14.32 37.05 -5.40
N ALA A 162 -15.18 36.40 -4.60
CA ALA A 162 -16.18 37.08 -3.79
C ALA A 162 -15.55 38.02 -2.75
N ALA A 163 -14.48 37.58 -2.09
CA ALA A 163 -13.71 38.42 -1.17
C ALA A 163 -13.09 39.62 -1.88
N LEU A 164 -12.52 39.43 -3.08
CA LEU A 164 -11.97 40.51 -3.89
C LEU A 164 -13.05 41.51 -4.31
N VAL A 165 -14.21 41.04 -4.77
CA VAL A 165 -15.35 41.90 -5.10
C VAL A 165 -15.81 42.70 -3.89
N PHE A 166 -15.93 42.07 -2.71
CA PHE A 166 -16.30 42.77 -1.47
C PHE A 166 -15.28 43.84 -1.09
N LEU A 167 -13.98 43.55 -1.20
CA LEU A 167 -12.92 44.54 -0.94
C LEU A 167 -12.98 45.72 -1.93
N VAL A 168 -13.20 45.46 -3.22
CA VAL A 168 -13.35 46.51 -4.23
C VAL A 168 -14.61 47.35 -3.98
N VAL A 169 -15.74 46.70 -3.72
CA VAL A 169 -17.00 47.40 -3.39
C VAL A 169 -16.83 48.23 -2.14
N SER A 170 -16.22 47.70 -1.08
CA SER A 170 -15.98 48.42 0.16
C SER A 170 -15.07 49.64 -0.06
N THR A 171 -13.96 49.47 -0.78
CA THR A 171 -13.03 50.57 -1.07
C THR A 171 -13.59 51.64 -2.00
N VAL A 172 -14.61 51.34 -2.81
CA VAL A 172 -15.29 52.32 -3.69
C VAL A 172 -16.51 52.94 -3.01
N THR A 173 -17.32 52.14 -2.30
CA THR A 173 -18.56 52.60 -1.69
C THR A 173 -18.34 53.32 -0.37
N LEU A 174 -17.36 52.92 0.45
CA LEU A 174 -17.07 53.61 1.71
C LEU A 174 -16.63 55.06 1.48
N PRO A 175 -15.72 55.41 0.55
CA PRO A 175 -15.43 56.81 0.24
C PRO A 175 -16.64 57.56 -0.31
N CYS A 176 -17.46 56.95 -1.17
CA CYS A 176 -18.69 57.57 -1.67
C CYS A 176 -19.71 57.85 -0.56
N LEU A 177 -19.84 56.95 0.42
CA LEU A 177 -20.70 57.13 1.58
C LEU A 177 -20.16 58.23 2.51
N VAL A 178 -18.85 58.27 2.75
CA VAL A 178 -18.21 59.33 3.55
C VAL A 178 -18.36 60.69 2.86
N ILE A 179 -18.07 60.79 1.55
CA ILE A 179 -18.22 62.02 0.78
C ILE A 179 -19.69 62.49 0.77
N SER A 180 -20.64 61.59 0.52
CA SER A 180 -22.07 61.96 0.54
C SER A 180 -22.57 62.36 1.93
N SER A 181 -22.01 61.79 3.01
CA SER A 181 -22.29 62.23 4.37
C SER A 181 -21.75 63.64 4.66
N GLU A 182 -20.54 63.97 4.20
CA GLU A 182 -19.95 65.30 4.29
C GLU A 182 -20.77 66.35 3.52
N TYR A 183 -21.23 66.01 2.30
CA TYR A 183 -22.14 66.86 1.54
C TYR A 183 -23.48 67.08 2.27
N ARG A 184 -24.02 66.05 2.93
CA ARG A 184 -25.25 66.18 3.72
C ARG A 184 -25.07 67.12 4.92
N HIS A 185 -23.96 67.01 5.65
CA HIS A 185 -23.68 67.88 6.79
C HIS A 185 -23.46 69.34 6.39
N THR A 186 -22.74 69.57 5.28
CA THR A 186 -22.52 70.93 4.76
C THR A 186 -23.81 71.56 4.22
N TRP A 187 -24.68 70.79 3.56
CA TRP A 187 -25.96 71.29 3.04
C TRP A 187 -26.96 71.68 4.16
N LEU A 188 -27.10 70.85 5.20
CA LEU A 188 -27.92 71.17 6.37
C LEU A 188 -27.42 72.43 7.10
N ARG A 189 -26.11 72.65 7.16
CA ARG A 189 -25.51 73.86 7.73
C ARG A 189 -25.84 75.11 6.90
N TRP A 190 -25.87 75.00 5.57
CA TRP A 190 -26.30 76.09 4.69
C TRP A 190 -27.78 76.41 4.85
N GLU A 191 -28.66 75.40 4.95
CA GLU A 191 -30.09 75.65 5.22
C GLU A 191 -30.32 76.31 6.57
N THR A 192 -29.65 75.87 7.63
CA THR A 192 -29.76 76.52 8.94
C THR A 192 -29.26 77.95 8.88
N LEU A 193 -28.15 78.22 8.19
CA LEU A 193 -27.64 79.58 8.00
C LEU A 193 -28.62 80.45 7.19
N GLN A 194 -29.20 79.93 6.11
CA GLN A 194 -30.23 80.65 5.36
C GLN A 194 -31.47 80.92 6.21
N ASN A 195 -31.96 79.93 6.95
CA ASN A 195 -33.13 80.11 7.83
C ASN A 195 -32.85 81.10 8.98
N ILE A 196 -31.62 81.12 9.51
CA ILE A 196 -31.19 82.13 10.50
C ILE A 196 -31.14 83.52 9.85
N VAL A 197 -30.55 83.66 8.67
CA VAL A 197 -30.46 84.95 7.95
C VAL A 197 -31.86 85.45 7.57
N PHE A 198 -32.73 84.59 7.04
CA PHE A 198 -34.13 84.93 6.73
C PHE A 198 -34.92 85.27 8.01
N GLY A 199 -34.72 84.54 9.10
CA GLY A 199 -35.35 84.84 10.40
C GLY A 199 -34.90 86.19 10.97
N ILE A 200 -33.60 86.50 10.91
CA ILE A 200 -33.04 87.80 11.32
C ILE A 200 -33.61 88.93 10.46
N CYS A 201 -33.72 88.74 9.14
CA CYS A 201 -34.32 89.73 8.23
C CYS A 201 -35.80 90.00 8.54
N MET A 202 -36.58 88.98 8.93
CA MET A 202 -37.99 89.18 9.32
C MET A 202 -38.15 89.91 10.66
N CYS A 203 -37.22 89.72 11.61
CA CYS A 203 -37.24 90.45 12.89
C CYS A 203 -36.82 91.93 12.79
N ILE A 204 -36.04 92.31 11.78
CA ILE A 204 -35.60 93.70 11.58
C ILE A 204 -36.66 94.52 10.79
N GLY A 205 -37.62 93.85 10.14
CA GLY A 205 -38.69 94.47 9.35
C GLY A 205 -40.05 94.65 10.05
N SER A 206 -40.13 94.43 11.36
CA SER A 206 -41.33 94.62 12.21
C SER A 206 -41.15 95.79 13.15
#